data_AF-A0A955C9P3-F1
#
_entry.id   AF-A0A955C9P3-F1
#
_cell.length_a   1.000
_cell.length_b   1.000
_cell.length_c   1.000
_cell.angle_alpha   90.00
_cell.angle_beta   90.00
_cell.angle_gamma   90.00
#
_symmetry.space_group_name_H-M   'P 1'
#
loop_
_entity.id
_entity.type
_entity.pdbx_description
1 polymer ?
#
loop_
_entity_poly.entity_id
_entity_poly.type
_entity_poly.pdbx_seq_one_letter_code
_entity_poly.pdbx_strand_id
1 'polypeptide(L)'
;MELPQALDSVSARSIDEISGAARAVQANVVALRVALERRAPGVQLDDIRTPAPGPVRRSRALLLRPETLKAYSPDELMVRLRQVWGEFCALCWLFAHVDPQAPIDFDNLPDGQDHRCVTDARSKLEEVQRHLWRLLHEQRRRHDPDAPKDPTFQRDCEIAVTQRLRVYDVLVTNANDTQIFHAACEYAGMLAALRWALDDRWTWEGPGIMRLSGGVPGQS
;
A
#
# COMPACT_ATOMS: atom_id res chain seq x y z
N MET A 1 7.18 18.52 -21.40
CA MET A 1 6.17 18.91 -20.41
C MET A 1 4.92 18.12 -20.78
N GLU A 2 4.77 16.93 -20.21
CA GLU A 2 3.65 16.04 -20.54
C GLU A 2 2.43 16.45 -19.71
N LEU A 3 1.31 16.72 -20.39
CA LEU A 3 0.03 17.04 -19.76
C LEU A 3 -0.44 15.85 -18.90
N PRO A 4 -1.17 16.09 -17.79
CA PRO A 4 -1.82 15.01 -17.07
C PRO A 4 -2.82 14.34 -18.02
N GLN A 5 -2.56 13.09 -18.39
CA GLN A 5 -3.53 12.31 -19.16
C GLN A 5 -4.80 12.19 -18.32
N ALA A 6 -5.91 12.71 -18.86
CA ALA A 6 -7.22 12.62 -18.23
C ALA A 6 -7.55 11.14 -17.95
N LEU A 7 -7.82 10.85 -16.67
CA LEU A 7 -8.19 9.54 -16.14
C LEU A 7 -9.50 8.99 -16.71
N ASP A 8 -10.20 9.75 -17.57
CA ASP A 8 -11.49 9.40 -18.16
C ASP A 8 -11.39 8.39 -19.31
N SER A 9 -10.18 8.04 -19.75
CA SER A 9 -9.92 7.04 -20.80
C SER A 9 -9.40 5.70 -20.28
N VAL A 10 -9.34 5.53 -18.97
CA VAL A 10 -8.66 4.42 -18.31
C VAL A 10 -9.65 3.33 -17.92
N SER A 11 -9.32 2.07 -18.21
CA SER A 11 -10.14 0.93 -17.83
C SER A 11 -9.62 0.31 -16.53
N ALA A 12 -10.53 0.15 -15.56
CA ALA A 12 -10.24 -0.63 -14.35
C ALA A 12 -10.13 -2.11 -14.70
N ARG A 13 -9.30 -2.84 -13.95
CA ARG A 13 -9.14 -4.30 -14.11
C ARG A 13 -10.39 -5.03 -13.63
N SER A 14 -10.60 -6.22 -14.19
CA SER A 14 -11.73 -7.06 -13.81
C SER A 14 -11.61 -7.61 -12.38
N ILE A 15 -12.74 -7.95 -11.78
CA ILE A 15 -12.81 -8.56 -10.43
C ILE A 15 -11.99 -9.86 -10.38
N ASP A 16 -12.01 -10.65 -11.45
CA ASP A 16 -11.21 -11.88 -11.61
C ASP A 16 -9.71 -11.62 -11.56
N GLU A 17 -9.24 -10.53 -12.17
CA GLU A 17 -7.83 -10.13 -12.13
C GLU A 17 -7.43 -9.63 -10.75
N ILE A 18 -8.28 -8.80 -10.12
CA ILE A 18 -8.04 -8.23 -8.80
C ILE A 18 -8.01 -9.34 -7.74
N SER A 19 -8.95 -10.28 -7.76
CA SER A 19 -8.97 -11.43 -6.85
C SER A 19 -7.78 -12.37 -7.07
N GLY A 20 -7.40 -12.62 -8.33
CA GLY A 20 -6.21 -13.39 -8.67
C GLY A 20 -4.93 -12.74 -8.15
N ALA A 21 -4.81 -11.42 -8.26
CA ALA A 21 -3.70 -10.66 -7.69
C ALA A 21 -3.71 -10.70 -6.16
N ALA A 22 -4.86 -10.50 -5.51
CA ALA A 22 -4.98 -10.51 -4.05
C ALA A 22 -4.46 -11.83 -3.44
N ARG A 23 -4.77 -12.98 -4.05
CA ARG A 23 -4.23 -14.28 -3.61
C ARG A 23 -2.72 -14.40 -3.79
N ALA A 24 -2.18 -13.92 -4.90
CA ALA A 24 -0.74 -13.96 -5.15
C ALA A 24 0.01 -13.07 -4.14
N VAL A 25 -0.52 -11.88 -3.86
CA VAL A 25 0.00 -10.95 -2.85
C VAL A 25 -0.12 -11.55 -1.44
N GLN A 26 -1.25 -12.18 -1.10
CA GLN A 26 -1.42 -12.93 0.16
C GLN A 26 -0.31 -13.98 0.35
N ALA A 27 0.00 -14.73 -0.71
CA ALA A 27 1.08 -15.72 -0.67
C ALA A 27 2.46 -15.08 -0.46
N ASN A 28 2.70 -13.89 -1.05
CA ASN A 28 3.91 -13.12 -0.80
C ASN A 28 4.01 -12.64 0.66
N VAL A 29 2.89 -12.18 1.26
CA VAL A 29 2.86 -11.79 2.68
C VAL A 29 3.31 -12.96 3.56
N VAL A 30 2.72 -14.15 3.35
CA VAL A 30 3.07 -15.36 4.11
C VAL A 30 4.52 -15.76 3.88
N ALA A 31 5.01 -15.74 2.64
CA ALA A 31 6.38 -16.09 2.31
C ALA A 31 7.40 -15.14 2.96
N LEU A 32 7.15 -13.84 2.93
CA LEU A 32 7.97 -12.81 3.57
C LEU A 32 7.98 -12.97 5.09
N ARG A 33 6.79 -13.19 5.68
CA ARG A 33 6.65 -13.40 7.12
C ARG A 33 7.43 -14.62 7.59
N VAL A 34 7.29 -15.77 6.93
CA VAL A 34 8.04 -16.99 7.26
C VAL A 34 9.55 -16.79 7.07
N ALA A 35 9.97 -16.07 6.04
CA ALA A 35 11.38 -15.76 5.83
C ALA A 35 11.95 -14.87 6.95
N LEU A 36 11.17 -13.87 7.40
CA LEU A 36 11.54 -12.96 8.47
C LEU A 36 11.61 -13.69 9.82
N GLU A 37 10.58 -14.45 10.20
CA GLU A 37 10.54 -15.23 11.45
C GLU A 37 11.73 -16.19 11.57
N ARG A 38 12.19 -16.77 10.45
CA ARG A 38 13.38 -17.64 10.42
C ARG A 38 14.70 -16.91 10.63
N ARG A 39 14.82 -15.65 10.19
CA ARG A 39 16.07 -14.87 10.22
C ARG A 39 16.17 -13.94 11.42
N ALA A 40 15.04 -13.49 11.94
CA ALA A 40 14.92 -12.65 13.11
C ALA A 40 13.82 -13.21 14.04
N PRO A 41 14.11 -14.32 14.75
CA PRO A 41 13.15 -14.91 15.69
C PRO A 41 12.76 -13.89 16.77
N GLY A 42 11.47 -13.80 17.09
CA GLY A 42 10.95 -12.91 18.14
C GLY A 42 10.54 -11.51 17.67
N VAL A 43 10.63 -11.21 16.37
CA VAL A 43 10.03 -10.01 15.79
C VAL A 43 8.50 -10.09 15.94
N GLN A 44 7.91 -9.07 16.58
CA GLN A 44 6.46 -8.97 16.75
C GLN A 44 5.79 -8.44 15.48
N LEU A 45 4.81 -9.19 14.97
CA LEU A 45 4.05 -8.91 13.74
C LEU A 45 2.53 -9.05 14.00
N ASP A 46 2.09 -8.74 15.22
CA ASP A 46 0.73 -9.03 15.69
C ASP A 46 -0.36 -8.28 14.90
N ASP A 47 0.03 -7.23 14.19
CA ASP A 47 -0.77 -6.38 13.32
C ASP A 47 -0.83 -6.88 11.86
N ILE A 48 0.03 -7.80 11.45
CA ILE A 48 0.02 -8.45 10.13
C ILE A 48 -0.42 -9.90 10.31
N ARG A 49 -1.73 -10.12 10.38
CA ARG A 49 -2.30 -11.47 10.37
C ARG A 49 -2.77 -11.75 8.97
N THR A 50 -2.23 -12.80 8.38
CA THR A 50 -2.66 -13.23 7.06
C THR A 50 -2.82 -14.74 7.11
N PRO A 51 -4.02 -15.27 6.80
CA PRO A 51 -4.22 -16.69 6.71
C PRO A 51 -3.34 -17.27 5.61
N ALA A 52 -3.02 -18.56 5.71
CA ALA A 52 -2.30 -19.26 4.63
C ALA A 52 -3.07 -19.09 3.31
N PRO A 53 -2.38 -18.75 2.20
CA PRO A 53 -3.04 -18.56 0.93
C PRO A 53 -3.62 -19.89 0.43
N GLY A 54 -4.74 -19.82 -0.29
CA GLY A 54 -5.14 -20.91 -1.19
C GLY A 54 -4.16 -21.09 -2.36
N PRO A 55 -4.38 -22.10 -3.23
CA PRO A 55 -3.50 -22.32 -4.38
C PRO A 55 -3.52 -21.12 -5.36
N VAL A 56 -2.34 -20.58 -5.68
CA VAL A 56 -2.19 -19.51 -6.67
C VAL A 56 -2.11 -20.10 -8.08
N ARG A 57 -3.27 -20.13 -8.76
CA ARG A 57 -3.40 -20.64 -10.14
C ARG A 57 -3.19 -19.54 -11.19
N ARG A 58 -3.73 -18.34 -10.95
CA ARG A 58 -3.59 -17.14 -11.79
C ARG A 58 -2.56 -16.19 -11.19
N SER A 59 -2.06 -15.23 -11.99
CA SER A 59 -1.16 -14.17 -11.53
C SER A 59 0.15 -14.65 -10.86
N ARG A 60 0.64 -15.84 -11.22
CA ARG A 60 1.90 -16.41 -10.70
C ARG A 60 3.12 -15.54 -10.95
N ALA A 61 3.07 -14.68 -11.96
CA ALA A 61 4.11 -13.71 -12.26
C ALA A 61 4.32 -12.68 -11.12
N LEU A 62 3.32 -12.49 -10.25
CA LEU A 62 3.39 -11.62 -9.08
C LEU A 62 4.09 -12.28 -7.88
N LEU A 63 4.31 -13.59 -7.92
CA LEU A 63 4.92 -14.29 -6.80
C LEU A 63 6.41 -13.94 -6.68
N LEU A 64 6.82 -13.62 -5.46
CA LEU A 64 8.22 -13.42 -5.13
C LEU A 64 9.00 -14.70 -5.38
N ARG A 65 10.10 -14.59 -6.11
CA ARG A 65 10.97 -15.73 -6.39
C ARG A 65 11.71 -16.15 -5.12
N PRO A 66 11.90 -17.45 -4.86
CA PRO A 66 12.64 -17.93 -3.70
C PRO A 66 14.06 -17.34 -3.59
N GLU A 67 14.72 -17.10 -4.71
CA GLU A 67 16.06 -16.50 -4.78
C GLU A 67 16.03 -15.05 -4.28
N THR A 68 15.00 -14.28 -4.66
CA THR A 68 14.78 -12.91 -4.19
C THR A 68 14.61 -12.89 -2.67
N LEU A 69 13.77 -13.78 -2.14
CA LEU A 69 13.57 -13.90 -0.68
C LEU A 69 14.86 -14.26 0.05
N LYS A 70 15.74 -15.08 -0.54
CA LYS A 70 17.05 -15.44 0.03
C LYS A 70 18.03 -14.27 0.07
N ALA A 71 17.94 -13.35 -0.88
CA ALA A 71 18.84 -12.21 -0.97
C ALA A 71 18.54 -11.09 0.03
N TYR A 72 17.31 -10.98 0.53
CA TYR A 72 16.93 -9.92 1.45
C TYR A 72 17.55 -10.04 2.85
N SER A 73 18.02 -8.91 3.39
CA SER A 73 18.35 -8.80 4.81
C SER A 73 17.08 -8.86 5.68
N PRO A 74 17.19 -9.06 7.01
CA PRO A 74 16.02 -8.94 7.90
C PRO A 74 15.30 -7.58 7.79
N ASP A 75 16.05 -6.49 7.67
CA ASP A 75 15.47 -5.15 7.54
C ASP A 75 14.73 -4.98 6.21
N GLU A 76 15.30 -5.47 5.10
CA GLU A 76 14.65 -5.44 3.79
C GLU A 76 13.39 -6.34 3.79
N LEU A 77 13.45 -7.50 4.45
CA LEU A 77 12.28 -8.36 4.62
C LEU A 77 11.16 -7.65 5.38
N MET A 78 11.47 -6.90 6.44
CA MET A 78 10.48 -6.12 7.17
C MET A 78 9.85 -5.04 6.29
N VAL A 79 10.68 -4.28 5.55
CA VAL A 79 10.21 -3.24 4.62
C VAL A 79 9.29 -3.84 3.57
N ARG A 80 9.70 -4.94 2.93
CA ARG A 80 8.90 -5.63 1.91
C ARG A 80 7.64 -6.22 2.49
N LEU A 81 7.69 -6.79 3.70
CA LEU A 81 6.51 -7.30 4.37
C LEU A 81 5.47 -6.19 4.58
N ARG A 82 5.88 -5.02 5.05
CA ARG A 82 5.00 -3.84 5.23
C ARG A 82 4.42 -3.36 3.90
N GLN A 83 5.25 -3.28 2.86
CA GLN A 83 4.80 -2.89 1.53
C GLN A 83 3.75 -3.87 0.96
N VAL A 84 4.06 -5.16 0.93
CA VAL A 84 3.18 -6.21 0.39
C VAL A 84 1.91 -6.36 1.25
N TRP A 85 2.01 -6.14 2.56
CA TRP A 85 0.85 -6.05 3.43
C TRP A 85 -0.08 -4.90 3.04
N GLY A 86 0.47 -3.71 2.76
CA GLY A 86 -0.30 -2.59 2.23
C GLY A 86 -0.98 -2.91 0.88
N GLU A 87 -0.25 -3.56 -0.04
CA GLU A 87 -0.82 -4.03 -1.31
C GLU A 87 -2.03 -4.96 -1.07
N PHE A 88 -1.88 -5.93 -0.16
CA PHE A 88 -2.94 -6.88 0.16
C PHE A 88 -4.16 -6.20 0.79
N CYS A 89 -3.94 -5.31 1.76
CA CYS A 89 -5.01 -4.52 2.39
C CYS A 89 -5.80 -3.69 1.37
N ALA A 90 -5.12 -3.04 0.42
CA ALA A 90 -5.77 -2.28 -0.63
C ALA A 90 -6.61 -3.16 -1.57
N LEU A 91 -6.07 -4.31 -1.99
CA LEU A 91 -6.81 -5.25 -2.83
C LEU A 91 -8.04 -5.82 -2.09
N CYS A 92 -7.90 -6.18 -0.82
CA CYS A 92 -9.02 -6.63 0.02
C CYS A 92 -10.08 -5.55 0.18
N TRP A 93 -9.68 -4.29 0.40
CA TRP A 93 -10.61 -3.17 0.60
C TRP A 93 -11.57 -2.96 -0.59
N LEU A 94 -11.14 -3.30 -1.82
CA LEU A 94 -11.99 -3.23 -3.02
C LEU A 94 -13.20 -4.19 -2.95
N PHE A 95 -13.16 -5.18 -2.07
CA PHE A 95 -14.28 -6.07 -1.77
C PHE A 95 -14.91 -5.63 -0.45
N ALA A 96 -16.14 -5.10 -0.49
CA ALA A 96 -16.75 -4.41 0.65
C ALA A 96 -16.84 -5.23 1.96
N HIS A 97 -16.86 -6.56 1.86
CA HIS A 97 -17.04 -7.48 2.98
C HIS A 97 -15.78 -8.27 3.35
N VAL A 98 -14.65 -7.97 2.72
CA VAL A 98 -13.40 -8.70 2.94
C VAL A 98 -12.58 -7.99 4.01
N ASP A 99 -12.37 -8.69 5.13
CA ASP A 99 -11.41 -8.28 6.15
C ASP A 99 -10.04 -8.93 5.86
N PRO A 100 -8.98 -8.15 5.57
CA PRO A 100 -7.64 -8.68 5.33
C PRO A 100 -7.04 -9.46 6.51
N GLN A 101 -7.57 -9.31 7.73
CA GLN A 101 -7.13 -10.03 8.93
C GLN A 101 -7.83 -11.39 9.12
N ALA A 102 -8.90 -11.66 8.37
CA ALA A 102 -9.69 -12.88 8.47
C ALA A 102 -9.34 -13.90 7.36
N PRO A 103 -9.69 -15.19 7.51
CA PRO A 103 -9.68 -16.14 6.40
C PRO A 103 -10.56 -15.66 5.24
N ILE A 104 -9.93 -15.42 4.08
CA ILE A 104 -10.63 -14.97 2.87
C ILE A 104 -10.68 -16.12 1.87
N ASP A 105 -11.89 -16.50 1.50
CA ASP A 105 -12.13 -17.41 0.39
C ASP A 105 -12.46 -16.61 -0.88
N PHE A 106 -11.42 -16.28 -1.64
CA PHE A 106 -11.59 -15.60 -2.92
C PHE A 106 -12.18 -16.51 -4.01
N ASP A 107 -12.31 -17.84 -3.81
CA ASP A 107 -12.93 -18.77 -4.78
C ASP A 107 -14.45 -18.77 -4.64
N ASN A 108 -14.95 -18.51 -3.43
CA ASN A 108 -16.37 -18.52 -3.10
C ASN A 108 -16.82 -17.16 -2.55
N LEU A 109 -16.48 -16.08 -3.27
CA LEU A 109 -17.06 -14.78 -2.97
C LEU A 109 -18.59 -14.86 -3.20
N PRO A 110 -19.43 -14.37 -2.26
CA PRO A 110 -20.88 -14.48 -2.39
C PRO A 110 -21.38 -13.86 -3.70
N ASP A 111 -22.24 -14.57 -4.43
CA ASP A 111 -22.84 -14.09 -5.68
C ASP A 111 -23.54 -12.74 -5.46
N GLY A 112 -23.25 -11.77 -6.33
CA GLY A 112 -23.89 -10.46 -6.31
C GLY A 112 -23.33 -9.46 -5.29
N GLN A 113 -22.18 -9.71 -4.66
CA GLN A 113 -21.53 -8.68 -3.86
C GLN A 113 -20.83 -7.64 -4.73
N ASP A 114 -21.23 -6.40 -4.51
CA ASP A 114 -20.67 -5.19 -5.09
C ASP A 114 -19.19 -5.08 -4.71
N HIS A 115 -18.33 -5.23 -5.72
CA HIS A 115 -17.03 -4.59 -5.69
C HIS A 115 -17.27 -3.09 -5.47
N ARG A 116 -16.41 -2.46 -4.67
CA ARG A 116 -16.49 -1.00 -4.51
C ARG A 116 -16.38 -0.37 -5.90
N CYS A 117 -17.27 0.56 -6.18
CA CYS A 117 -17.34 1.16 -7.50
C CYS A 117 -16.05 1.93 -7.82
N VAL A 118 -15.81 2.24 -9.09
CA VAL A 118 -14.61 2.98 -9.52
C VAL A 118 -14.48 4.31 -8.80
N THR A 119 -15.59 4.99 -8.50
CA THR A 119 -15.59 6.24 -7.72
C THR A 119 -15.04 6.05 -6.31
N ASP A 120 -15.51 5.03 -5.58
CA ASP A 120 -15.01 4.71 -4.24
C ASP A 120 -13.51 4.40 -4.27
N ALA A 121 -13.08 3.62 -5.26
CA ALA A 121 -11.68 3.26 -5.44
C ALA A 121 -10.81 4.48 -5.77
N ARG A 122 -11.29 5.43 -6.58
CA ARG A 122 -10.62 6.71 -6.84
C ARG A 122 -10.52 7.56 -5.56
N SER A 123 -11.59 7.68 -4.81
CA SER A 123 -11.56 8.40 -3.52
C SER A 123 -10.59 7.75 -2.54
N LYS A 124 -10.50 6.42 -2.51
CA LYS A 124 -9.53 5.71 -1.67
C LYS A 124 -8.09 5.94 -2.14
N LEU A 125 -7.86 5.97 -3.45
CA LEU A 125 -6.54 6.30 -4.02
C LEU A 125 -6.09 7.70 -3.57
N GLU A 126 -6.97 8.70 -3.64
CA GLU A 126 -6.68 10.06 -3.18
C GLU A 126 -6.41 10.13 -1.67
N GLU A 127 -7.19 9.38 -0.86
CA GLU A 127 -6.97 9.25 0.58
C GLU A 127 -5.57 8.66 0.88
N VAL A 128 -5.21 7.57 0.21
CA VAL A 128 -3.91 6.90 0.33
C VAL A 128 -2.76 7.84 -0.06
N GLN A 129 -2.90 8.57 -1.16
CA GLN A 129 -1.90 9.57 -1.58
C GLN A 129 -1.73 10.67 -0.53
N ARG A 130 -2.83 11.14 0.06
CA ARG A 130 -2.83 12.15 1.11
C ARG A 130 -2.15 11.67 2.38
N HIS A 131 -2.44 10.45 2.82
CA HIS A 131 -1.80 9.87 3.98
C HIS A 131 -0.32 9.62 3.76
N LEU A 132 0.08 9.08 2.59
CA LEU A 132 1.50 8.90 2.25
C LEU A 132 2.25 10.24 2.21
N TRP A 133 1.67 11.27 1.58
CA TRP A 133 2.23 12.62 1.62
C TRP A 133 2.41 13.13 3.05
N ARG A 134 1.42 12.95 3.93
CA ARG A 134 1.48 13.40 5.33
C ARG A 134 2.61 12.70 6.10
N LEU A 135 2.83 11.42 5.84
CA LEU A 135 3.90 10.63 6.46
C LEU A 135 5.28 11.10 5.99
N LEU A 136 5.46 11.30 4.68
CA LEU A 136 6.70 11.82 4.11
C LEU A 136 7.00 13.25 4.58
N HIS A 137 5.97 14.09 4.68
CA HIS A 137 6.09 15.43 5.27
C HIS A 137 6.57 15.35 6.72
N GLU A 138 6.02 14.42 7.53
CA GLU A 138 6.46 14.23 8.92
C GLU A 138 7.92 13.77 9.00
N GLN A 139 8.34 12.83 8.15
CA GLN A 139 9.73 12.39 8.09
C GLN A 139 10.66 13.55 7.72
N ARG A 140 10.31 14.33 6.69
CA ARG A 140 11.08 15.51 6.29
C ARG A 140 11.18 16.51 7.44
N ARG A 141 10.07 16.80 8.12
CA ARG A 141 10.05 17.70 9.30
C ARG A 141 11.05 17.31 10.39
N ARG A 142 11.26 16.00 10.59
CA ARG A 142 12.11 15.45 11.67
C ARG A 142 13.57 15.33 11.28
N HIS A 143 13.84 15.04 10.01
CA HIS A 143 15.16 14.60 9.54
C HIS A 143 15.84 15.55 8.56
N ASP A 144 15.11 16.51 7.99
CA ASP A 144 15.66 17.54 7.10
C ASP A 144 15.84 18.88 7.87
N PRO A 145 17.08 19.24 8.27
CA PRO A 145 17.33 20.47 9.02
C PRO A 145 17.09 21.74 8.19
N ASP A 146 17.03 21.65 6.87
CA ASP A 146 16.78 22.77 5.97
C ASP A 146 15.29 22.92 5.61
N ALA A 147 14.45 21.92 5.93
CA ALA A 147 13.00 21.99 5.69
C ALA A 147 12.33 23.26 6.26
N PRO A 148 12.64 23.74 7.49
CA PRO A 148 12.04 24.97 7.99
C PRO A 148 12.39 26.23 7.18
N LYS A 149 13.46 26.20 6.38
CA LYS A 149 13.88 27.32 5.53
C LYS A 149 13.23 27.28 4.13
N ASP A 150 12.62 26.15 3.76
CA ASP A 150 11.94 25.96 2.48
C ASP A 150 10.53 26.60 2.53
N PRO A 151 10.25 27.64 1.73
CA PRO A 151 8.93 28.29 1.69
C PRO A 151 7.80 27.35 1.29
N THR A 152 8.07 26.35 0.44
CA THR A 152 7.09 25.34 0.06
C THR A 152 6.77 24.45 1.25
N PHE A 153 7.77 24.05 2.02
CA PHE A 153 7.58 23.26 3.24
C PHE A 153 6.77 24.02 4.31
N GLN A 154 6.98 25.33 4.46
CA GLN A 154 6.21 26.16 5.39
C GLN A 154 4.72 26.22 5.00
N ARG A 155 4.41 26.38 3.71
CA ARG A 155 3.02 26.32 3.21
C ARG A 155 2.39 24.94 3.44
N ASP A 156 3.16 23.89 3.19
CA ASP A 156 2.71 22.51 3.38
C ASP A 156 2.42 22.18 4.85
N CYS A 157 3.14 22.80 5.79
CA CYS A 157 2.91 22.66 7.23
C CYS A 157 1.47 23.02 7.63
N GLU A 158 0.91 24.10 7.06
CA GLU A 158 -0.46 24.53 7.37
C GLU A 158 -1.48 23.44 7.02
N ILE A 159 -1.29 22.79 5.88
CA ILE A 159 -2.14 21.70 5.40
C ILE A 159 -1.92 20.46 6.26
N ALA A 160 -0.67 20.13 6.57
CA ALA A 160 -0.31 18.96 7.37
C ALA A 160 -0.92 19.00 8.79
N VAL A 161 -1.04 20.20 9.39
CA VAL A 161 -1.65 20.40 10.71
C VAL A 161 -3.16 20.09 10.70
N THR A 162 -3.86 20.35 9.59
CA THR A 162 -5.30 20.03 9.47
C THR A 162 -5.58 18.54 9.31
N GLN A 163 -4.58 17.76 8.87
CA GLN A 163 -4.73 16.32 8.62
C GLN A 163 -4.40 15.49 9.86
N ARG A 164 -5.46 15.08 10.58
CA ARG A 164 -5.35 14.20 11.75
C ARG A 164 -5.18 12.73 11.35
N LEU A 165 -4.02 12.40 10.80
CA LEU A 165 -3.64 11.02 10.50
C LEU A 165 -3.21 10.28 11.78
N ARG A 166 -3.71 9.06 11.97
CA ARG A 166 -3.23 8.10 12.97
C ARG A 166 -2.51 6.94 12.29
N VAL A 167 -1.42 6.49 12.90
CA VAL A 167 -0.67 5.27 12.54
C VAL A 167 -0.63 4.37 13.77
N TYR A 168 -1.11 3.14 13.64
CA TYR A 168 -1.20 2.18 14.76
C TYR A 168 -1.83 2.81 16.02
N ASP A 169 -2.98 3.46 15.83
CA ASP A 169 -3.75 4.21 16.84
C ASP A 169 -3.09 5.46 17.46
N VAL A 170 -1.86 5.79 17.07
CA VAL A 170 -1.12 6.97 17.52
C VAL A 170 -1.19 8.09 16.47
N LEU A 171 -1.41 9.33 16.89
CA LEU A 171 -1.33 10.48 15.97
C LEU A 171 0.06 10.56 15.34
N VAL A 172 0.15 10.83 14.03
CA VAL A 172 1.42 10.85 13.27
C VAL A 172 2.48 11.79 13.89
N THR A 173 2.06 12.88 14.52
CA THR A 173 2.97 13.82 15.22
C THR A 173 3.62 13.21 16.46
N ASN A 174 2.99 12.21 17.06
CA ASN A 174 3.41 11.54 18.30
C ASN A 174 4.00 10.14 18.04
N ALA A 175 3.80 9.60 16.84
CA ALA A 175 4.36 8.31 16.44
C ALA A 175 5.89 8.39 16.36
N ASN A 176 6.57 7.28 16.64
CA ASN A 176 8.02 7.20 16.47
C ASN A 176 8.39 7.01 14.99
N ASP A 177 9.68 7.16 14.67
CA ASP A 177 10.14 7.11 13.27
C ASP A 177 9.94 5.75 12.61
N THR A 178 10.08 4.66 13.37
CA THR A 178 9.81 3.29 12.90
C THR A 178 8.33 3.12 12.51
N GLN A 179 7.41 3.61 13.33
CA GLN A 179 5.97 3.57 13.06
C GLN A 179 5.62 4.37 11.79
N ILE A 180 6.20 5.56 11.65
CA ILE A 180 5.97 6.40 10.47
C ILE A 180 6.53 5.71 9.22
N PHE A 181 7.73 5.14 9.32
CA PHE A 181 8.37 4.45 8.21
C PHE A 181 7.58 3.20 7.77
N HIS A 182 7.18 2.35 8.72
CA HIS A 182 6.35 1.18 8.43
C HIS A 182 5.01 1.56 7.79
N ALA A 183 4.32 2.57 8.34
CA ALA A 183 3.09 3.07 7.75
C ALA A 183 3.33 3.63 6.34
N ALA A 184 4.43 4.35 6.10
CA ALA A 184 4.75 4.85 4.77
C ALA A 184 4.97 3.71 3.76
N CYS A 185 5.63 2.61 4.17
CA CYS A 185 5.76 1.41 3.34
C CYS A 185 4.39 0.79 3.01
N GLU A 186 3.49 0.67 3.99
CA GLU A 186 2.13 0.16 3.79
C GLU A 186 1.34 1.05 2.81
N TYR A 187 1.31 2.36 3.04
CA TYR A 187 0.61 3.31 2.15
C TYR A 187 1.21 3.35 0.75
N ALA A 188 2.52 3.16 0.59
CA ALA A 188 3.16 3.03 -0.73
C ALA A 188 2.70 1.76 -1.46
N GLY A 189 2.60 0.63 -0.74
CA GLY A 189 2.02 -0.61 -1.27
C GLY A 189 0.55 -0.46 -1.66
N MET A 190 -0.25 0.17 -0.80
CA MET A 190 -1.66 0.49 -1.10
C MET A 190 -1.79 1.35 -2.37
N LEU A 191 -0.92 2.36 -2.52
CA LEU A 191 -0.88 3.24 -3.68
C LEU A 191 -0.61 2.44 -4.97
N ALA A 192 0.36 1.54 -4.93
CA ALA A 192 0.68 0.69 -6.07
C ALA A 192 -0.49 -0.21 -6.47
N ALA A 193 -1.07 -0.90 -5.49
CA ALA A 193 -2.18 -1.82 -5.70
C ALA A 193 -3.44 -1.10 -6.25
N LEU A 194 -3.78 0.07 -5.71
CA LEU A 194 -4.94 0.85 -6.18
C LEU A 194 -4.73 1.39 -7.59
N ARG A 195 -3.53 1.92 -7.92
CA ARG A 195 -3.21 2.36 -9.28
C ARG A 195 -3.25 1.22 -10.28
N TRP A 196 -2.69 0.07 -9.91
CA TRP A 196 -2.79 -1.13 -10.72
C TRP A 196 -4.26 -1.56 -10.90
N ALA A 197 -5.07 -1.60 -9.84
CA ALA A 197 -6.47 -2.02 -9.96
C ALA A 197 -7.30 -1.07 -10.85
N LEU A 198 -7.04 0.24 -10.77
CA LEU A 198 -7.84 1.27 -11.44
C LEU A 198 -7.38 1.59 -12.88
N ASP A 199 -6.17 1.19 -13.27
CA ASP A 199 -5.59 1.53 -14.56
C ASP A 199 -4.79 0.34 -15.14
N ASP A 200 -5.39 -0.30 -16.15
CA ASP A 200 -4.87 -1.48 -16.85
C ASP A 200 -3.51 -1.28 -17.54
N ARG A 201 -3.10 -0.03 -17.77
CA ARG A 201 -1.80 0.32 -18.36
C ARG A 201 -0.65 0.18 -17.38
N TRP A 202 -0.91 0.24 -16.07
CA TRP A 202 0.12 -0.04 -15.07
C TRP A 202 0.47 -1.51 -15.07
N THR A 203 1.76 -1.80 -15.21
CA THR A 203 2.30 -3.12 -14.88
C THR A 203 2.53 -3.24 -13.38
N TRP A 204 2.40 -4.45 -12.84
CA TRP A 204 2.79 -4.71 -11.46
C TRP A 204 4.28 -4.40 -11.27
N GLU A 205 4.64 -3.72 -10.18
CA GLU A 205 5.99 -3.17 -9.93
C GLU A 205 6.50 -2.19 -11.01
N GLY A 206 5.60 -1.64 -11.83
CA GLY A 206 5.94 -0.67 -12.87
C GLY A 206 6.69 0.56 -12.31
N PRO A 207 7.69 1.11 -13.05
CA PRO A 207 8.41 2.29 -12.60
C PRO A 207 7.48 3.45 -12.26
N GLY A 208 7.57 3.96 -11.03
CA GLY A 208 6.76 5.10 -10.59
C GLY A 208 5.37 4.75 -10.04
N ILE A 209 4.96 3.48 -10.04
CA ILE A 209 3.64 3.07 -9.54
C ILE A 209 3.41 3.43 -8.07
N MET A 210 4.48 3.48 -7.27
CA MET A 210 4.47 3.92 -5.86
C MET A 210 4.80 5.42 -5.66
N ARG A 211 5.14 6.17 -6.71
CA ARG A 211 5.52 7.58 -6.58
C ARG A 211 4.29 8.45 -6.37
N LEU A 212 4.32 9.36 -5.40
CA LEU A 212 3.30 10.40 -5.31
C LEU A 212 3.23 11.18 -6.64
N SER A 213 2.02 11.40 -7.14
CA SER A 213 1.81 12.37 -8.21
C SER A 213 2.18 13.73 -7.64
N GLY A 214 3.07 14.48 -8.30
CA GLY A 214 3.65 15.70 -7.73
C GLY A 214 2.61 16.72 -7.28
N GLY A 215 2.78 17.28 -6.08
CA GLY A 215 1.90 18.29 -5.49
C GLY A 215 1.29 17.86 -4.14
N VAL A 216 0.77 18.83 -3.38
CA VAL A 216 -0.05 18.53 -2.20
C VAL A 216 -1.40 17.99 -2.66
N PRO A 217 -1.83 16.79 -2.22
CA PRO A 217 -3.12 16.23 -2.60
C PRO A 217 -4.28 17.15 -2.17
N GLY A 218 -5.12 17.54 -3.13
CA GLY A 218 -6.22 18.49 -2.93
C GLY A 218 -5.98 19.92 -3.45
N GLN A 219 -4.85 20.19 -4.11
CA GLN A 219 -4.59 21.45 -4.82
C GLN A 219 -4.54 21.27 -6.35
N SER A 220 -5.51 20.53 -6.90
CA SER A 220 -5.72 20.40 -8.35
C SER A 220 -6.56 21.54 -8.90
#